data_AF-A0A348W825-F1
#
_entry.id   AF-A0A348W825-F1
#
_cell.length_a   1.000
_cell.length_b   1.000
_cell.length_c   1.000
_cell.angle_alpha   90.00
_cell.angle_beta   90.00
_cell.angle_gamma   90.00
#
_symmetry.space_group_name_H-M   'P 1'
#
loop_
_entity.id
_entity.type
_entity.pdbx_description
1 polymer ?
#
loop_
_entity_poly.entity_id
_entity_poly.type
_entity_poly.pdbx_seq_one_letter_code
_entity_poly.pdbx_strand_id
1 'polypeptide(L)' 'MHYGRPAHPGPANPPIVRASTILHDSVASYRDTKQRRETDDSVLSYGRRGTTPAHALSAAICDLEGAEACFLFPTG' A
#
# COMPACT_ATOMS: atom_id res chain seq x y z
N MET A 1 19.36 3.56 -6.88
CA MET A 1 18.91 2.43 -6.03
C MET A 1 18.23 2.94 -4.75
N HIS A 2 17.10 3.66 -4.87
CA HIS A 2 16.37 4.18 -3.69
C HIS A 2 14.86 3.96 -3.73
N TYR A 3 14.33 3.35 -4.78
CA TYR A 3 12.89 3.11 -4.94
C TYR A 3 12.30 2.29 -3.80
N GLY A 4 11.13 2.72 -3.31
CA GLY A 4 10.38 2.03 -2.27
C GLY A 4 11.03 2.04 -0.88
N ARG A 5 12.11 2.80 -0.66
CA ARG A 5 12.75 2.89 0.68
C ARG A 5 11.94 3.75 1.65
N PRO A 6 11.84 3.35 2.94
CA PRO A 6 11.21 4.16 3.97
C PRO A 6 12.03 5.43 4.27
N ALA A 7 11.39 6.43 4.88
CA ALA A 7 12.04 7.67 5.29
C ALA A 7 13.16 7.44 6.32
N HIS A 8 14.17 8.31 6.31
CA HIS A 8 15.32 8.24 7.20
C HIS A 8 15.13 9.11 8.46
N PRO A 9 15.66 8.70 9.64
CA PRO A 9 16.36 7.43 9.90
C PRO A 9 15.38 6.23 9.93
N GLY A 10 15.77 5.13 9.28
CA GLY A 10 14.90 3.96 9.13
C GLY A 10 15.67 2.74 8.60
N PRO A 11 15.03 1.56 8.53
CA PRO A 11 15.65 0.35 8.00
C PRO A 11 15.94 0.51 6.50
N ALA A 12 17.00 -0.16 6.03
CA ALA A 12 17.39 -0.10 4.61
C ALA A 12 16.35 -0.68 3.65
N ASN A 13 15.51 -1.60 4.15
CA ASN A 13 14.44 -2.29 3.43
C ASN A 13 13.08 -2.02 4.12
N PRO A 14 11.97 -1.96 3.37
CA PRO A 14 10.64 -1.87 3.95
C PRO A 14 10.36 -3.03 4.92
N PRO A 15 9.64 -2.78 6.03
CA PRO A 15 9.24 -3.85 6.94
C PRO A 15 8.24 -4.80 6.28
N ILE A 16 8.29 -6.07 6.69
CA ILE A 16 7.26 -7.05 6.31
C ILE A 16 6.02 -6.80 7.17
N VAL A 17 4.89 -6.49 6.53
CA VAL A 17 3.59 -6.32 7.19
C VAL A 17 2.62 -7.36 6.68
N ARG A 18 2.20 -8.27 7.56
CA ARG A 18 1.20 -9.32 7.29
C ARG A 18 -0.11 -8.91 7.94
N ALA A 19 -1.12 -8.63 7.12
CA ALA A 19 -2.44 -8.29 7.63
C ALA A 19 -3.49 -8.77 6.63
N SER A 20 -4.51 -9.47 7.13
CA SER A 20 -5.76 -9.67 6.41
C SER A 20 -6.72 -8.51 6.67
N THR A 21 -6.79 -8.03 7.92
CA THR A 21 -7.68 -6.96 8.38
C THR A 21 -6.88 -5.74 8.85
N ILE A 22 -7.36 -4.54 8.51
CA ILE A 22 -6.82 -3.26 9.00
C ILE A 22 -7.76 -2.73 10.08
N LEU A 23 -7.19 -2.32 11.21
CA LEU A 23 -7.96 -1.79 12.34
C LEU A 23 -8.25 -0.30 12.15
N HIS A 24 -9.38 0.14 12.69
CA HIS A 24 -9.81 1.53 12.72
C HIS A 24 -10.23 1.90 14.14
N ASP A 25 -9.88 3.11 14.58
CA ASP A 25 -10.18 3.58 15.94
C ASP A 25 -11.68 3.80 16.17
N SER A 26 -12.46 3.99 15.11
CA SER A 26 -13.90 4.17 15.18
C SER A 26 -14.61 3.67 13.92
N VAL A 27 -15.92 3.44 14.06
CA VAL A 27 -16.80 3.09 12.93
C VAL A 27 -16.84 4.21 11.89
N ALA A 28 -16.75 5.47 12.33
CA ALA A 28 -16.70 6.61 11.42
C ALA A 28 -15.44 6.57 10.55
N SER A 29 -14.26 6.33 11.15
CA SER A 29 -12.99 6.16 10.42
C SER A 29 -13.05 4.99 9.43
N TYR A 30 -13.60 3.85 9.84
CA TYR A 30 -13.81 2.72 8.94
C TYR A 30 -14.70 3.06 7.72
N ARG A 31 -15.82 3.75 7.94
CA ARG A 31 -16.74 4.16 6.86
C ARG A 31 -16.09 5.15 5.91
N ASP A 32 -15.34 6.10 6.42
CA ASP A 32 -14.57 7.05 5.63
C ASP A 32 -13.50 6.35 4.78
N THR A 33 -12.68 5.46 5.36
CA THR A 33 -11.72 4.64 4.60
C THR A 33 -12.42 3.82 3.52
N LYS A 34 -13.59 3.26 3.82
CA LYS A 34 -14.39 2.52 2.85
C LYS A 34 -14.89 3.41 1.70
N GLN A 35 -15.19 4.68 1.92
CA GLN A 35 -15.59 5.60 0.85
C GLN A 35 -14.39 6.00 0.00
N ARG A 36 -13.28 6.41 0.62
CA ARG A 36 -12.07 6.85 -0.11
C ARG A 36 -11.52 5.77 -1.03
N ARG A 37 -11.53 4.50 -0.61
CA ARG A 37 -11.00 3.40 -1.41
C ARG A 37 -11.80 3.11 -2.69
N GLU A 38 -13.02 3.64 -2.84
CA GLU A 38 -13.83 3.41 -4.04
C GLU A 38 -13.29 4.19 -5.24
N THR A 39 -12.50 5.24 -4.98
CA THR A 39 -11.86 6.07 -6.01
C THR A 39 -10.34 6.01 -5.99
N ASP A 40 -9.74 5.43 -4.96
CA ASP A 40 -8.29 5.39 -4.74
C ASP A 40 -7.84 4.03 -4.20
N ASP A 41 -7.21 3.23 -5.07
CA ASP A 41 -6.70 1.89 -4.74
C ASP A 41 -5.47 1.92 -3.80
N SER A 42 -4.87 3.09 -3.55
CA SER A 42 -3.76 3.24 -2.59
C SER A 42 -4.23 3.32 -1.13
N VAL A 43 -5.56 3.40 -0.89
CA VAL A 43 -6.13 3.48 0.45
C VAL A 43 -5.99 2.14 1.19
N LEU A 44 -5.18 2.14 2.25
CA LEU A 44 -5.01 1.00 3.15
C LEU A 44 -6.34 0.69 3.87
N SER A 45 -7.00 -0.38 3.44
CA SER A 45 -8.35 -0.72 3.91
C SER A 45 -8.54 -2.18 4.30
N TYR A 46 -7.92 -3.11 3.57
CA TYR A 46 -8.01 -4.55 3.83
C TYR A 46 -6.84 -5.26 3.13
N GLY A 47 -6.30 -6.32 3.72
CA GLY A 47 -5.09 -6.99 3.21
C GLY A 47 -5.18 -7.47 1.76
N ARG A 48 -6.38 -7.91 1.33
CA ARG A 48 -6.65 -8.30 -0.08
C ARG A 48 -6.52 -7.14 -1.07
N ARG A 49 -6.61 -5.89 -0.60
CA ARG A 49 -6.44 -4.67 -1.39
C ARG A 49 -5.00 -4.13 -1.36
N GLY A 50 -4.08 -4.84 -0.71
CA GLY A 50 -2.71 -4.40 -0.49
C GLY A 50 -2.46 -4.06 0.98
N THR A 51 -1.28 -4.44 1.45
CA THR A 51 -0.69 -3.96 2.70
C THR A 51 0.27 -2.82 2.40
N THR A 52 0.72 -2.10 3.42
CA THR A 52 1.72 -1.03 3.28
C THR A 52 2.93 -1.39 2.40
N PRO A 53 3.60 -2.56 2.56
CA PRO A 53 4.70 -2.94 1.67
C PRO A 53 4.25 -3.28 0.24
N ALA A 54 3.02 -3.77 0.04
CA ALA A 54 2.49 -4.00 -1.31
C ALA A 54 2.28 -2.68 -2.07
N HIS A 55 1.72 -1.67 -1.40
CA HIS A 55 1.58 -0.33 -1.98
C HIS A 55 2.93 0.33 -2.25
N ALA A 56 3.90 0.17 -1.35
CA ALA A 56 5.27 0.67 -1.56
C ALA A 56 5.95 0.00 -2.77
N LEU A 57 5.73 -1.29 -2.98
CA LEU A 57 6.23 -2.01 -4.15
C LEU A 57 5.57 -1.51 -5.44
N SER A 58 4.25 -1.39 -5.48
CA SER A 58 3.53 -0.83 -6.63
C SER A 58 4.05 0.55 -7.01
N ALA A 59 4.20 1.45 -6.03
CA ALA A 59 4.73 2.79 -6.27
C ALA A 59 6.18 2.78 -6.78
N ALA A 60 7.02 1.89 -6.24
CA ALA A 60 8.40 1.73 -6.70
C ALA A 60 8.49 1.23 -8.15
N ILE A 61 7.60 0.33 -8.56
CA ILE A 61 7.51 -0.17 -9.95
C ILE A 61 7.00 0.93 -10.87
N CYS A 62 5.97 1.69 -10.47
CA CYS A 62 5.50 2.84 -11.25
C CYS A 62 6.61 3.85 -11.53
N ASP A 63 7.37 4.21 -10.50
CA ASP A 63 8.48 5.17 -10.61
C ASP A 63 9.59 4.63 -11.52
N LEU A 64 9.89 3.32 -11.43
CA LEU A 64 10.90 2.67 -12.27
C LEU A 64 10.51 2.65 -13.75
N GLU A 65 9.23 2.36 -14.05
CA GLU A 65 8.72 2.18 -15.41
C GLU A 65 8.12 3.46 -16.01
N GLY A 66 8.00 4.54 -15.24
CA GLY A 66 7.27 5.75 -15.64
C GLY A 66 5.76 5.51 -15.83
N ALA A 67 5.20 4.54 -15.12
CA ALA A 67 3.79 4.15 -15.25
C ALA A 67 2.88 4.95 -14.31
N GLU A 68 1.62 5.13 -14.72
CA GLU A 68 0.59 5.79 -13.90
C GLU A 68 0.12 4.91 -12.73
N ALA A 69 0.02 3.60 -12.95
CA ALA A 69 -0.50 2.65 -11.95
C ALA A 69 0.17 1.27 -12.07
N CYS A 70 0.24 0.56 -10.94
CA CYS A 70 0.78 -0.79 -10.86
C CYS A 70 -0.08 -1.67 -9.93
N PHE A 71 -0.57 -2.78 -10.48
CA PHE A 71 -1.35 -3.78 -9.77
C PHE A 71 -0.54 -5.06 -9.59
N LEU A 72 -0.64 -5.67 -8.42
CA LEU A 72 0.08 -6.89 -8.09
C LEU A 72 -0.81 -8.12 -8.26
N PHE A 73 -0.26 -9.13 -8.93
CA PHE A 73 -0.90 -10.41 -9.19
C PHE A 73 -0.07 -11.55 -8.58
N PRO A 74 -0.70 -12.71 -8.24
CA PRO A 74 0.02 -13.82 -7.62
C PRO A 74 1.07 -14.45 -8.56
N THR A 75 0.88 -14.34 -9.88
CA THR A 75 1.80 -14.77 -10.93
C THR A 75 1.67 -13.83 -12.13
N GLY A 76 2.65 -13.88 -13.04
CA GLY A 76 2.56 -13.25 -14.36
C GLY A 76 1.69 -14.03 -15.34
#